data_AF-A0A4W5JN42-F1
#
_entry.id   AF-A0A4W5JN42-F1
#
_cell.length_a   1.000
_cell.length_b   1.000
_cell.length_c   1.000
_cell.angle_alpha   90.00
_cell.angle_beta   90.00
_cell.angle_gamma   90.00
#
_symmetry.space_group_name_H-M   'P 1'
#
loop_
_entity.id
_entity.type
_entity.pdbx_description
1 polymer ?
#
loop_
_entity_poly.entity_id
_entity_poly.type
_entity_poly.pdbx_seq_one_letter_code
_entity_poly.pdbx_strand_id
1 'polypeptide(L)'
;MEEYRFDGFRFDGVTSMMYHHHGIGSMFSGDYSEYFGLQVDEDSLVYLMTANHVLHTLYPDCITIAEDVSGMPAVCRSVAEGGLGFDYRLAMAIPDKWIQVRISLLPI
;
A
#
# COMPACT_ATOMS: atom_id res chain seq x y z
N MET A 1 -4.58 -2.80 19.56
CA MET A 1 -6.00 -3.23 19.62
C MET A 1 -6.43 -3.58 21.04
N GLU A 2 -5.57 -4.21 21.84
CA GLU A 2 -5.88 -4.57 23.23
C GLU A 2 -6.35 -3.38 24.10
N GLU A 3 -5.51 -2.35 24.24
CA GLU A 3 -5.80 -1.21 25.11
C GLU A 3 -6.91 -0.29 24.58
N TYR A 4 -6.81 0.09 23.30
CA TYR A 4 -7.69 1.12 22.71
C TYR A 4 -8.82 0.56 21.86
N ARG A 5 -8.93 -0.76 21.73
CA ARG A 5 -10.04 -1.45 21.05
C ARG A 5 -10.29 -1.00 19.61
N PHE A 6 -9.26 -0.56 18.89
CA PHE A 6 -9.34 -0.35 17.44
C PHE A 6 -9.68 -1.65 16.71
N ASP A 7 -10.40 -1.54 15.59
CA ASP A 7 -10.79 -2.68 14.74
C ASP A 7 -9.82 -2.88 13.55
N GLY A 8 -8.80 -2.04 13.44
CA GLY A 8 -7.91 -2.06 12.29
C GLY A 8 -6.98 -0.86 12.20
N PHE A 9 -6.18 -0.84 11.14
CA PHE A 9 -5.18 0.20 10.90
C PHE A 9 -5.07 0.55 9.42
N ARG A 10 -4.80 1.82 9.15
CA ARG A 10 -4.23 2.26 7.87
C ARG A 10 -2.74 2.48 8.05
N PHE A 11 -1.93 1.82 7.24
CA PHE A 11 -0.50 2.08 7.16
C PHE A 11 -0.31 3.19 6.13
N ASP A 12 0.17 4.33 6.63
CA ASP A 12 0.45 5.53 5.84
C ASP A 12 1.81 5.39 5.15
N GLY A 13 1.94 5.91 3.93
CA GLY A 13 3.22 5.96 3.23
C GLY A 13 3.83 4.60 2.89
N VAL A 14 3.02 3.57 2.60
CA VAL A 14 3.50 2.21 2.28
C VAL A 14 4.42 2.23 1.06
N THR A 15 4.14 3.06 0.05
CA THR A 15 5.06 3.26 -1.09
C THR A 15 6.45 3.72 -0.65
N SER A 16 6.52 4.61 0.35
CA SER A 16 7.79 5.10 0.88
C SER A 16 8.57 3.99 1.57
N MET A 17 7.87 3.03 2.19
CA MET A 17 8.51 1.89 2.86
C MET A 17 9.02 0.87 1.84
N MET A 18 8.25 0.55 0.80
CA MET A 18 8.56 -0.57 -0.11
C MET A 18 9.79 -0.34 -1.00
N TYR A 19 10.22 0.90 -1.21
CA TYR A 19 11.29 1.22 -2.14
C TYR A 19 12.31 2.18 -1.51
N HIS A 20 13.60 1.96 -1.78
CA HIS A 20 14.68 2.83 -1.31
C HIS A 20 14.61 4.25 -1.88
N HIS A 21 14.03 4.44 -3.06
CA HIS A 21 13.75 5.76 -3.63
C HIS A 21 12.44 6.38 -3.12
N HIS A 22 11.71 5.67 -2.25
CA HIS A 22 10.48 6.13 -1.61
C HIS A 22 9.35 6.55 -2.58
N GLY A 23 9.37 6.05 -3.81
CA GLY A 23 8.50 6.52 -4.90
C GLY A 23 8.81 7.94 -5.42
N ILE A 24 9.84 8.62 -4.90
CA ILE A 24 10.20 10.00 -5.29
C ILE A 24 10.97 9.98 -6.60
N GLY A 25 10.51 10.73 -7.60
CA GLY A 25 11.15 10.79 -8.91
C GLY A 25 11.00 9.52 -9.74
N SER A 26 10.29 8.52 -9.23
CA SER A 26 9.94 7.28 -9.92
C SER A 26 8.52 7.35 -10.44
N MET A 27 8.28 6.71 -11.58
CA MET A 27 6.95 6.55 -12.15
C MET A 27 6.61 5.06 -12.18
N PHE A 28 5.37 4.73 -11.86
CA PHE A 28 4.87 3.36 -11.93
C PHE A 28 3.95 3.26 -13.15
N SER A 29 4.52 2.82 -14.27
CA SER A 29 3.81 2.62 -15.53
C SER A 29 2.99 1.32 -15.54
N GLY A 30 3.32 0.39 -14.63
CA GLY A 30 2.74 -0.96 -14.61
C GLY A 30 3.68 -2.04 -15.14
N ASP A 31 4.89 -1.68 -15.60
CA ASP A 31 5.93 -2.66 -15.87
C ASP A 31 6.42 -3.30 -14.56
N TYR A 32 6.46 -4.62 -14.52
CA TYR A 32 6.82 -5.39 -13.34
C TYR A 32 8.27 -5.15 -12.90
N SER A 33 9.14 -4.70 -13.82
CA SER A 33 10.52 -4.31 -13.49
C SER A 33 10.60 -3.14 -12.49
N GLU A 34 9.57 -2.29 -12.43
CA GLU A 34 9.49 -1.14 -11.52
C GLU A 34 9.17 -1.58 -10.07
N TYR A 35 8.51 -2.74 -9.93
CA TYR A 35 8.03 -3.26 -8.65
C TYR A 35 8.99 -4.26 -8.01
N PHE A 36 9.79 -4.96 -8.82
CA PHE A 36 10.69 -6.02 -8.37
C PHE A 36 12.11 -5.76 -8.84
N GLY A 37 13.05 -5.64 -7.91
CA GLY A 37 14.46 -5.40 -8.20
C GLY A 37 15.22 -4.83 -7.00
N LEU A 38 16.45 -4.36 -7.22
CA LEU A 38 17.34 -3.83 -6.18
C LEU A 38 16.84 -2.51 -5.55
N GLN A 39 15.82 -1.89 -6.15
CA GLN A 39 15.16 -0.71 -5.59
C GLN A 39 14.23 -1.03 -4.43
N VAL A 40 13.85 -2.30 -4.27
CA VAL A 40 12.91 -2.76 -3.23
C VAL A 40 13.63 -2.84 -1.89
N ASP A 41 12.97 -2.32 -0.86
CA ASP A 41 13.44 -2.39 0.52
C ASP A 41 12.92 -3.68 1.17
N GLU A 42 13.73 -4.74 1.13
CA GLU A 42 13.34 -6.07 1.62
C GLU A 42 13.05 -6.08 3.13
N ASP A 43 13.80 -5.30 3.92
CA ASP A 43 13.59 -5.18 5.37
C ASP A 43 12.20 -4.62 5.68
N SER A 44 11.79 -3.61 4.91
CA SER A 44 10.45 -3.02 5.01
C SER A 44 9.36 -3.99 4.59
N LEU A 45 9.56 -4.78 3.53
CA LEU A 45 8.60 -5.82 3.14
C LEU A 45 8.43 -6.89 4.23
N VAL A 46 9.54 -7.36 4.81
CA VAL A 46 9.53 -8.34 5.90
C VAL A 46 8.79 -7.78 7.12
N TYR A 47 9.00 -6.51 7.46
CA TYR A 47 8.27 -5.84 8.52
C TYR A 47 6.76 -5.82 8.25
N LEU A 48 6.34 -5.41 7.05
CA LEU A 48 4.92 -5.32 6.67
C LEU A 48 4.25 -6.70 6.69
N MET A 49 4.91 -7.73 6.14
CA MET A 49 4.43 -9.12 6.19
C MET A 49 4.29 -9.60 7.64
N THR A 50 5.29 -9.34 8.48
CA THR A 50 5.28 -9.75 9.89
C THR A 50 4.18 -9.04 10.66
N ALA A 51 4.03 -7.73 10.47
CA ALA A 51 2.99 -6.93 11.12
C ALA A 51 1.59 -7.45 10.75
N ASN A 52 1.31 -7.63 9.46
CA ASN A 52 0.02 -8.17 9.01
C ASN A 52 -0.21 -9.60 9.50
N HIS A 53 0.81 -10.46 9.48
CA HIS A 53 0.69 -11.82 9.99
C HIS A 53 0.34 -11.84 11.49
N VAL A 54 1.03 -11.04 12.30
CA VAL A 54 0.77 -10.96 13.75
C VAL A 54 -0.61 -10.36 14.03
N LEU A 55 -1.00 -9.29 13.34
CA LEU A 55 -2.30 -8.65 13.51
C LEU A 55 -3.44 -9.64 13.23
N HIS A 56 -3.41 -10.33 12.10
CA HIS A 56 -4.46 -11.29 11.74
C HIS A 56 -4.41 -12.60 12.55
N THR A 57 -3.25 -12.96 13.11
CA THR A 57 -3.13 -14.12 14.01
C THR A 57 -3.76 -13.82 15.37
N LEU A 58 -3.52 -12.63 15.92
CA LEU A 58 -4.03 -12.23 17.23
C LEU A 58 -5.46 -11.70 17.17
N TYR A 59 -5.83 -11.07 16.06
CA TYR A 59 -7.11 -10.40 15.85
C TYR A 59 -7.63 -10.74 14.43
N PRO A 60 -8.29 -11.90 14.25
CA PRO A 60 -8.68 -12.37 12.92
C PRO A 60 -9.63 -11.45 12.14
N ASP A 61 -10.41 -10.63 12.85
CA ASP A 61 -11.36 -9.68 12.25
C ASP A 61 -10.76 -8.28 12.03
N CYS A 62 -9.47 -8.09 12.32
CA CYS A 62 -8.78 -6.83 12.10
C CYS A 62 -8.71 -6.49 10.61
N ILE A 63 -8.92 -5.23 10.25
CA ILE A 63 -8.74 -4.74 8.88
C ILE A 63 -7.46 -3.91 8.79
N THR A 64 -6.57 -4.25 7.87
CA THR A 64 -5.40 -3.42 7.53
C THR A 64 -5.49 -2.86 6.11
N ILE A 65 -5.20 -1.56 5.98
CA ILE A 65 -5.28 -0.82 4.72
C ILE A 65 -3.93 -0.23 4.38
N ALA A 66 -3.42 -0.53 3.19
CA ALA A 66 -2.22 0.09 2.65
C ALA A 66 -2.54 1.42 1.95
N GLU A 67 -1.92 2.51 2.39
CA GLU A 67 -1.78 3.70 1.57
C GLU A 67 -0.56 3.53 0.66
N ASP A 68 -0.81 2.97 -0.52
CA ASP A 68 0.19 2.75 -1.55
C ASP A 68 -0.25 3.42 -2.86
N VAL A 69 0.58 4.34 -3.37
CA VAL A 69 0.40 4.98 -4.68
C VAL A 69 1.00 4.16 -5.83
N SER A 70 1.98 3.29 -5.60
CA SER A 70 2.65 2.56 -6.68
C SER A 70 1.74 1.53 -7.33
N GLY A 71 0.92 0.85 -6.54
CA GLY A 71 0.11 -0.26 -7.00
C GLY A 71 0.87 -1.58 -7.05
N MET A 72 1.75 -1.80 -6.07
CA MET A 72 2.53 -3.02 -5.92
C MET A 72 1.64 -4.27 -6.06
N PRO A 73 1.96 -5.20 -6.98
CA PRO A 73 1.25 -6.46 -7.10
C PRO A 73 1.27 -7.24 -5.79
N ALA A 74 0.17 -7.92 -5.47
CA ALA A 74 0.01 -8.75 -4.27
C ALA A 74 0.12 -8.04 -2.91
N VAL A 75 0.11 -6.70 -2.85
CA VAL A 75 0.04 -5.94 -1.59
C VAL A 75 -1.15 -6.35 -0.72
N CYS A 76 -2.30 -6.65 -1.36
CA CYS A 76 -3.52 -7.10 -0.69
C CYS A 76 -3.77 -8.61 -0.78
N ARG A 77 -2.71 -9.43 -0.92
CA ARG A 77 -2.79 -10.89 -0.82
C ARG A 77 -2.23 -11.36 0.51
N SER A 78 -2.72 -12.51 0.98
CA SER A 78 -2.29 -13.05 2.27
C SER A 78 -0.79 -13.36 2.28
N VAL A 79 -0.17 -13.27 3.46
CA VAL A 79 1.26 -13.60 3.64
C VAL A 79 1.55 -15.06 3.26
N ALA A 80 0.60 -15.97 3.51
CA ALA A 80 0.73 -17.39 3.16
C ALA A 80 0.77 -17.64 1.64
N GLU A 81 0.20 -16.74 0.83
CA GLU A 81 0.26 -16.78 -0.63
C GLU A 81 1.48 -16.02 -1.19
N GLY A 82 2.32 -15.44 -0.33
CA GLY A 82 3.47 -14.61 -0.71
C GLY A 82 3.14 -13.12 -0.92
N GLY A 83 1.97 -12.64 -0.48
CA GLY A 83 1.63 -11.22 -0.46
C GLY A 83 2.08 -10.49 0.81
N LEU A 84 1.75 -9.19 0.90
CA LEU A 84 2.11 -8.37 2.09
C LEU A 84 1.08 -8.44 3.22
N GLY A 85 -0.07 -9.06 2.99
CA GLY A 85 -1.07 -9.36 4.01
C GLY A 85 -2.05 -8.23 4.34
N PHE A 86 -2.10 -7.16 3.54
CA PHE A 86 -3.15 -6.15 3.70
C PHE A 86 -4.51 -6.65 3.17
N ASP A 87 -5.60 -6.16 3.73
CA ASP A 87 -6.94 -6.47 3.19
C ASP A 87 -7.29 -5.58 2.00
N TYR A 88 -6.93 -4.29 2.09
CA TYR A 88 -7.27 -3.29 1.09
C TYR A 88 -6.11 -2.35 0.82
N ARG A 89 -6.17 -1.68 -0.34
CA ARG A 89 -5.35 -0.51 -0.65
C ARG A 89 -6.22 0.66 -1.05
N LEU A 90 -5.74 1.88 -0.81
CA LEU A 90 -6.42 3.07 -1.26
C LEU A 90 -6.28 3.26 -2.78
N ALA A 91 -7.38 3.62 -3.45
CA ALA A 91 -7.40 3.93 -4.87
C ALA A 91 -6.94 5.38 -5.13
N MET A 92 -5.65 5.62 -4.91
CA MET A 92 -5.05 6.96 -4.81
C MET A 92 -5.17 7.84 -6.07
N ALA A 93 -5.27 7.24 -7.26
CA ALA A 93 -5.35 7.98 -8.53
C ALA A 93 -6.75 8.56 -8.83
N ILE A 94 -7.80 8.09 -8.14
CA ILE A 94 -9.18 8.49 -8.44
C ILE A 94 -9.42 10.00 -8.16
N PRO A 95 -9.01 10.56 -7.01
CA PRO A 95 -9.18 12.00 -6.73
C PRO A 95 -8.54 12.90 -7.80
N ASP A 96 -7.32 12.57 -8.25
CA ASP A 96 -6.60 13.34 -9.27
C ASP A 96 -7.38 13.44 -10.58
N LYS A 97 -8.03 12.33 -10.98
CA LYS A 97 -8.84 12.32 -12.18
C LYS A 97 -10.03 13.28 -12.08
N TRP A 98 -10.71 13.31 -10.94
CA TRP A 98 -11.84 14.22 -10.73
C TRP A 98 -11.41 15.69 -10.67
N ILE A 99 -10.24 15.98 -10.10
CA ILE A 99 -9.66 17.33 -10.12
C ILE A 99 -9.37 17.74 -11.57
N GLN A 100 -8.72 16.88 -12.35
CA GLN A 100 -8.42 17.13 -13.76
C GLN A 100 -9.69 17.42 -14.57
N VAL A 101 -10.73 16.59 -14.43
CA VAL A 101 -12.01 16.76 -15.14
C VAL A 101 -12.68 18.06 -14.72
N ARG A 102 -12.73 18.37 -13.42
CA ARG A 102 -13.31 19.64 -12.93
C ARG A 102 -12.62 20.86 -13.54
N ILE A 103 -11.29 20.88 -13.55
CA ILE A 103 -10.51 22.00 -14.10
C ILE A 103 -10.77 22.15 -15.60
N SER A 104 -10.83 21.04 -16.35
CA SER A 104 -11.12 21.07 -17.80
C SER A 104 -12.53 21.58 -18.16
N LEU A 105 -13.46 21.55 -17.22
CA LEU A 105 -14.84 21.99 -17.40
C LEU A 105 -15.09 23.43 -16.92
N LEU A 106 -14.11 24.09 -16.29
CA LEU A 106 -14.21 25.49 -15.93
C LEU A 106 -14.08 26.34 -17.21
N PRO A 107 -15.08 27.15 -17.56
CA PRO A 107 -14.93 28.13 -18.63
C PRO A 107 -13.83 29.13 -18.22
N ILE A 108 -12.90 29.38 -19.15
CA ILE A 108 -11.90 30.44 -19.05
C ILE A 108 -12.60 31.79 -18.88
#